data_AF-A0A4Q2XNY0-F1
#
_entry.id   AF-A0A4Q2XNY0-F1
#
_cell.length_a   1.000
_cell.length_b   1.000
_cell.length_c   1.000
_cell.angle_alpha   90.00
_cell.angle_beta   90.00
_cell.angle_gamma   90.00
#
_symmetry.space_group_name_H-M   'P 1'
#
loop_
_entity.id
_entity.type
_entity.pdbx_description
1 polymer ?
#
loop_
_entity_poly.entity_id
_entity_poly.type
_entity_poly.pdbx_seq_one_letter_code
_entity_poly.pdbx_strand_id
1 'polypeptide(L)'
;MNRPLLLTLSAVMLSSLLAGSAAAGDRSLVYFGCYTTQKSGSKGILMAEFNSATGALTQPVLAAGSMDSPSFLTLSPDGKFLYSA
;
A
#
# COMPACT_ATOMS: atom_id res chain seq x y z
N MET A 1 -8.01 5.63 54.91
CA MET A 1 -6.79 4.93 54.47
C MET A 1 -6.88 4.49 53.00
N ASN A 2 -7.49 5.28 52.09
CA ASN A 2 -7.87 4.79 50.74
C ASN A 2 -7.54 5.78 49.61
N ARG A 3 -6.52 6.65 49.77
CA ARG A 3 -6.08 7.60 48.74
C ARG A 3 -5.30 7.00 47.53
N PRO A 4 -4.67 5.80 47.58
CA PRO A 4 -3.89 5.32 46.44
C PRO A 4 -4.75 4.71 45.32
N LEU A 5 -5.99 4.31 45.62
CA LEU A 5 -6.88 3.63 44.66
C LEU A 5 -7.51 4.60 43.65
N LEU A 6 -7.69 5.87 44.02
CA LEU A 6 -8.26 6.91 43.15
C LEU A 6 -7.22 7.44 42.14
N LEU A 7 -5.94 7.47 42.53
CA LEU A 7 -4.82 7.90 41.70
C LEU A 7 -4.46 6.87 40.63
N THR A 8 -4.54 5.58 40.94
CA THR A 8 -4.28 4.51 39.98
C THR A 8 -5.38 4.41 38.92
N LEU A 9 -6.65 4.63 39.30
CA LEU A 9 -7.77 4.63 38.35
C LEU A 9 -7.66 5.75 37.29
N SER A 10 -7.20 6.93 37.71
CA SER A 10 -6.99 8.07 36.80
C SER A 10 -5.81 7.85 35.84
N ALA A 11 -4.76 7.14 36.28
CA ALA A 11 -3.61 6.80 35.44
C ALA A 11 -3.94 5.76 34.37
N VAL A 12 -4.85 4.81 34.66
CA VAL A 12 -5.32 3.81 33.69
C VAL A 12 -6.19 4.44 32.59
N MET A 13 -7.06 5.40 32.95
CA MET A 13 -7.90 6.11 31.96
C MET A 13 -7.10 7.02 31.03
N LEU A 14 -6.00 7.62 31.53
CA LEU A 14 -5.12 8.46 30.70
C LEU A 14 -4.26 7.65 29.74
N SER A 15 -3.93 6.39 30.08
CA SER A 15 -3.13 5.51 29.22
C SER A 15 -3.94 4.89 28.07
N SER A 16 -5.26 4.74 28.21
CA SER A 16 -6.14 4.34 27.10
C SER A 16 -6.34 5.41 26.03
N LEU A 17 -6.15 6.69 26.36
CA LEU A 17 -6.28 7.79 25.39
C LEU A 17 -5.04 7.95 24.48
N LEU A 18 -3.91 7.33 24.85
CA LEU A 18 -2.66 7.35 24.09
C LEU A 18 -2.48 6.11 23.20
N ALA A 19 -3.48 5.22 23.11
CA ALA A 19 -3.53 4.19 22.07
C ALA A 19 -3.70 4.90 20.72
N GLY A 20 -2.56 5.33 20.18
CA GLY A 20 -2.47 6.19 19.02
C GLY A 20 -3.29 5.64 17.88
N SER A 21 -4.05 6.53 17.26
CA SER A 21 -4.54 6.33 15.90
C SER A 21 -3.30 6.06 15.05
N ALA A 22 -2.98 4.78 14.81
CA ALA A 22 -2.01 4.41 13.80
C ALA A 22 -2.47 5.15 12.54
N ALA A 23 -1.65 6.06 12.04
CA ALA A 23 -1.98 6.83 10.86
C ALA A 23 -2.40 5.84 9.78
N ALA A 24 -3.69 5.82 9.45
CA ALA A 24 -4.21 4.94 8.42
C ALA A 24 -3.59 5.44 7.12
N GLY A 25 -2.49 4.83 6.69
CA GLY A 25 -1.79 5.23 5.49
C GLY A 25 -2.72 5.13 4.30
N ASP A 26 -2.69 6.15 3.45
CA ASP A 26 -3.44 6.14 2.20
C ASP A 26 -3.05 4.90 1.39
N ARG A 27 -4.07 4.25 0.84
CA ARG A 27 -3.91 3.13 -0.10
C ARG A 27 -3.86 3.67 -1.52
N SER A 28 -2.85 3.27 -2.28
CA SER A 28 -2.71 3.63 -3.68
C SER A 28 -2.46 2.40 -4.55
N LEU A 29 -2.81 2.49 -5.83
CA LEU A 29 -2.43 1.47 -6.81
C LEU A 29 -1.03 1.74 -7.34
N VAL A 30 -0.23 0.69 -7.44
CA VAL A 30 1.10 0.71 -8.05
C VAL A 30 1.10 -0.23 -9.24
N TYR A 31 1.62 0.24 -10.38
CA TYR A 31 1.78 -0.53 -11.60
C TYR A 31 3.25 -0.83 -11.86
N PHE A 32 3.55 -2.05 -12.28
CA PHE A 32 4.91 -2.52 -12.56
C PHE A 32 5.06 -2.83 -14.04
N GLY A 33 5.94 -2.08 -14.70
CA GLY A 33 6.42 -2.42 -16.04
C GLY A 33 7.38 -3.61 -15.98
N CYS A 34 7.36 -4.45 -17.01
CA CYS A 34 8.15 -5.69 -17.04
C CYS A 34 8.77 -5.91 -18.41
N TYR A 35 9.90 -6.63 -18.44
CA TYR A 35 10.41 -7.28 -19.64
C TYR A 35 9.77 -8.66 -19.80
N THR A 36 9.05 -8.92 -20.90
CA THR A 36 8.31 -10.18 -21.15
C THR A 36 9.15 -11.23 -21.87
N THR A 37 10.42 -11.36 -21.48
CA THR A 37 11.29 -12.42 -22.02
C THR A 37 10.81 -13.80 -21.60
N GLN A 38 11.10 -14.84 -22.40
CA GLN A 38 10.77 -16.23 -22.03
C GLN A 38 11.33 -16.63 -20.66
N LYS A 39 12.47 -16.05 -20.25
CA LYS A 39 13.12 -16.32 -18.96
C LYS A 39 12.41 -15.65 -17.77
N SER A 40 11.77 -14.50 -17.96
CA SER A 40 11.12 -13.78 -16.85
C SER A 40 9.76 -14.38 -16.50
N GLY A 41 9.10 -15.06 -17.45
CA GLY A 41 7.73 -15.55 -17.28
C GLY A 41 6.69 -14.43 -17.07
N SER A 42 7.11 -13.16 -17.16
CA SER A 42 6.21 -12.02 -17.02
C SER A 42 5.30 -11.93 -18.25
N LYS A 43 4.03 -11.61 -18.00
CA LYS A 43 2.99 -11.58 -19.02
C LYS A 43 2.60 -10.17 -19.46
N GLY A 44 3.20 -9.14 -18.86
CA GLY A 44 2.89 -7.74 -19.15
C GLY A 44 3.00 -6.86 -17.91
N ILE A 45 1.99 -6.03 -17.66
CA ILE A 45 1.93 -5.06 -16.57
C ILE A 45 1.29 -5.72 -15.35
N LEU A 46 1.95 -5.63 -14.19
CA LEU A 46 1.40 -6.08 -12.91
C LEU A 46 0.86 -4.88 -12.12
N MET A 47 -0.05 -5.13 -11.18
CA MET A 47 -0.58 -4.13 -10.26
C MET A 47 -0.67 -4.69 -8.83
N ALA A 48 -0.46 -3.83 -7.84
CA ALA A 48 -0.69 -4.12 -6.43
C ALA A 48 -1.25 -2.89 -5.70
N GLU A 49 -1.91 -3.12 -4.56
CA GLU A 49 -2.21 -2.05 -3.60
C GLU A 49 -0.99 -1.80 -2.71
N PHE A 50 -0.67 -0.53 -2.52
CA PHE A 50 0.39 -0.05 -1.63
C PHE A 50 -0.22 0.62 -0.41
N ASN A 51 0.21 0.20 0.78
CA ASN A 51 -0.11 0.84 2.04
C ASN A 51 1.03 1.77 2.45
N SER A 52 0.83 3.09 2.33
CA SER A 52 1.87 4.09 2.59
C SER A 52 2.31 4.18 4.06
N ALA A 53 1.49 3.74 5.03
CA ALA A 53 1.87 3.73 6.43
C ALA A 53 2.83 2.60 6.80
N THR A 54 2.74 1.47 6.11
CA THR A 54 3.54 0.27 6.42
C THR A 54 4.61 -0.03 5.38
N GLY A 55 4.50 0.56 4.19
CA GLY A 55 5.31 0.21 3.03
C GLY A 55 4.92 -1.13 2.39
N ALA A 56 3.86 -1.79 2.86
CA ALA A 56 3.46 -3.09 2.35
C ALA A 56 2.79 -2.99 0.97
N LEU A 57 3.11 -3.96 0.11
CA LEU A 57 2.40 -4.22 -1.16
C LEU A 57 1.57 -5.49 -1.01
N THR A 58 0.38 -5.51 -1.60
CA THR A 58 -0.35 -6.77 -1.81
C THR A 58 0.40 -7.66 -2.80
N GLN A 59 0.01 -8.94 -2.87
CA GLN A 59 0.50 -9.83 -3.92
C GLN A 59 0.18 -9.22 -5.31
N PRO A 60 1.17 -9.01 -6.19
CA PRO A 60 0.93 -8.44 -7.50
C PRO A 60 0.04 -9.34 -8.36
N VAL A 61 -0.89 -8.73 -9.07
CA VAL A 61 -1.81 -9.38 -10.02
C VAL A 61 -1.60 -8.83 -11.43
N LEU A 62 -1.95 -9.60 -12.45
CA LEU A 62 -1.85 -9.17 -13.85
C LEU A 62 -2.91 -8.09 -14.13
N ALA A 63 -2.46 -6.89 -14.50
CA ALA A 63 -3.34 -5.78 -14.86
C ALA A 63 -3.60 -5.73 -16.37
N ALA A 64 -2.57 -5.96 -17.16
CA ALA A 64 -2.66 -6.06 -18.62
C ALA A 64 -1.60 -7.03 -19.14
N GLY A 65 -1.92 -7.80 -20.18
CA GLY A 65 -0.99 -8.76 -20.77
C GLY A 65 -0.93 -8.71 -22.28
N SER A 66 -0.15 -9.64 -22.86
CA SER A 66 0.05 -9.77 -24.32
C SER A 66 0.73 -8.56 -24.96
N MET A 67 1.65 -7.93 -24.22
CA MET A 67 2.49 -6.83 -24.69
C MET A 67 3.96 -7.24 -24.59
N ASP A 68 4.76 -6.80 -25.56
CA ASP A 68 6.20 -7.07 -25.58
C ASP A 68 6.93 -6.02 -24.74
N SER A 69 7.36 -6.45 -23.55
CA SER A 69 8.20 -5.68 -22.63
C SER A 69 7.72 -4.26 -22.30
N PRO A 70 6.51 -4.11 -21.72
CA PRO A 70 5.98 -2.81 -21.28
C PRO A 70 6.81 -2.25 -20.11
N SER A 71 7.95 -1.66 -20.42
CA SER A 71 9.01 -1.31 -19.45
C SER A 71 8.92 0.13 -18.96
N PHE A 72 8.20 0.97 -19.71
CA PHE A 72 7.90 2.34 -19.33
C PHE A 72 6.40 2.53 -19.24
N LEU A 73 5.94 3.12 -18.13
CA LEU A 73 4.54 3.39 -17.86
C LEU A 73 4.34 4.85 -17.49
N THR A 74 3.21 5.42 -17.93
CA THR A 74 2.77 6.75 -17.46
C THR A 74 1.26 6.82 -17.33
N LEU A 75 0.78 7.54 -16.33
CA LEU A 75 -0.65 7.76 -16.09
C LEU A 75 -1.13 9.01 -16.83
N SER A 76 -2.37 9.00 -17.30
CA SER A 76 -3.04 10.23 -17.69
C SER A 76 -3.16 11.18 -16.49
N PRO A 77 -3.23 12.51 -16.71
CA PRO A 77 -3.35 13.48 -15.62
C PRO A 77 -4.56 13.26 -14.70
N ASP A 78 -5.64 12.68 -15.23
CA ASP A 78 -6.86 12.34 -14.48
C ASP A 78 -6.85 10.92 -13.87
N GLY A 79 -5.75 10.18 -14.07
CA GLY A 79 -5.57 8.82 -13.53
C GLY A 79 -6.44 7.74 -14.16
N LYS A 80 -7.19 8.04 -15.22
CA LYS A 80 -8.13 7.09 -15.86
C LYS A 80 -7.47 6.15 -16.86
N PHE A 81 -6.33 6.53 -17.41
CA PHE A 81 -5.62 5.76 -18.42
C PHE A 81 -4.17 5.54 -18.02
N LEU A 82 -3.65 4.36 -18.37
CA LEU A 82 -2.25 3.99 -18.23
C LEU A 82 -1.69 3.73 -19.64
N TYR A 83 -0.63 4.45 -20.00
CA TYR A 83 0.07 4.29 -21.27
C TYR A 83 1.36 3.50 -21.06
N SER A 84 1.74 2.70 -22.06
CA SER A 84 2.96 1.90 -22.07
C SER A 84 3.69 2.05 -23.39
N ALA A 85 5.02 1.94 -23.34
CA ALA A 85 5.90 1.75 -24.50
C ALA A 85 6.54 0.36 -24.49
#